data_AF-L5KH79-F1
#
_entry.id   AF-L5KH79-F1
#
_cell.length_a   1.000
_cell.length_b   1.000
_cell.length_c   1.000
_cell.angle_alpha   90.00
_cell.angle_beta   90.00
_cell.angle_gamma   90.00
#
_symmetry.space_group_name_H-M   'P 1'
#
loop_
_entity.id
_entity.type
_entity.pdbx_description
1 polymer ?
#
loop_
_entity_poly.entity_id
_entity_poly.type
_entity_poly.pdbx_seq_one_letter_code
_entity_poly.pdbx_strand_id
1 'polypeptide(L)'
;MVNRTENNIDDGPIGGNASTKGPKGEGTHSTVITGVSIVMNHHLQETIFTKEAHKKYIKDCMKSVKENLKNRPGTKLFMTEAAEYTTLLFINYQFFIGENMA
;
A
#
# COMPACT_ATOMS: atom_id res chain seq x y z
N MET A 1 -2.44 3.48 -13.49
CA MET A 1 -3.07 2.16 -13.24
C MET A 1 -2.32 1.14 -14.08
N VAL A 2 -2.09 -0.06 -13.57
CA VAL A 2 -1.36 -1.15 -14.26
C VAL A 2 -2.14 -2.43 -14.06
N ASN A 3 -2.21 -3.25 -15.12
CA ASN A 3 -2.80 -4.58 -15.07
C ASN A 3 -1.65 -5.59 -14.97
N ARG A 4 -1.74 -6.52 -14.03
CA ARG A 4 -0.79 -7.62 -13.88
C ARG A 4 -1.56 -8.92 -13.86
N THR A 5 -1.04 -9.89 -14.58
CA THR A 5 -1.49 -11.26 -14.46
C THR A 5 -0.82 -11.85 -13.23
N GLU A 6 -1.60 -12.20 -12.21
CA GLU A 6 -1.06 -12.99 -11.11
C GLU A 6 -0.84 -14.41 -11.63
N ASN A 7 0.42 -14.87 -11.59
CA ASN A 7 0.75 -16.22 -11.98
C ASN A 7 0.16 -17.16 -10.90
N ASN A 8 -1.04 -17.68 -11.15
CA ASN A 8 -1.55 -18.88 -10.49
C ASN A 8 -0.68 -20.07 -10.91
N ILE A 9 0.56 -20.13 -10.41
CA ILE A 9 1.26 -21.41 -10.34
C ILE A 9 0.49 -22.18 -9.28
N ASP A 10 -0.25 -23.18 -9.73
CA ASP A 10 -0.89 -24.19 -8.90
C ASP A 10 0.06 -24.55 -7.73
N ASP A 11 -0.41 -24.46 -6.49
CA ASP A 11 0.34 -24.81 -5.26
C ASP A 11 0.81 -26.29 -5.23
N GLY A 12 0.58 -27.02 -6.32
CA GLY A 12 1.16 -28.33 -6.57
C GLY A 12 2.69 -28.26 -6.58
N PRO A 13 3.37 -29.18 -5.86
CA PRO A 13 4.81 -29.28 -5.96
C PRO A 13 5.19 -29.51 -7.42
N ILE A 14 6.21 -28.78 -7.90
CA ILE A 14 6.92 -29.11 -9.16
C ILE A 14 7.67 -30.43 -8.91
N GLY A 15 6.91 -31.52 -8.81
CA GLY A 15 7.36 -32.88 -8.62
C GLY A 15 7.00 -33.65 -9.87
N GLY A 16 8.00 -33.85 -10.74
CA GLY A 16 7.82 -34.58 -11.98
C GLY A 16 7.35 -36.01 -11.75
N ASN A 17 6.27 -36.40 -12.43
CA ASN A 17 6.26 -37.65 -13.18
C ASN A 17 5.22 -37.60 -14.31
N ALA A 18 5.67 -37.83 -15.55
CA ALA A 18 4.87 -37.78 -16.75
C ALA A 18 4.16 -39.11 -16.98
N SER A 19 2.83 -39.14 -16.86
CA SER A 19 1.93 -39.97 -17.67
C SER A 19 0.50 -39.81 -17.16
N THR A 20 -0.37 -39.14 -17.92
CA THR A 20 -1.74 -39.58 -18.27
C THR A 20 -2.34 -38.56 -19.24
N LYS A 21 -2.76 -39.01 -20.42
CA LYS A 21 -3.49 -38.23 -21.43
C LYS A 21 -4.94 -38.01 -20.95
N GLY A 22 -5.15 -37.03 -20.06
CA GLY A 22 -6.47 -36.52 -19.69
C GLY A 22 -6.90 -35.33 -20.57
N PRO A 23 -8.21 -35.00 -20.65
CA PRO A 23 -8.68 -33.91 -21.50
C PRO A 23 -7.99 -32.61 -21.08
N LYS A 24 -7.56 -31.82 -22.06
CA LYS A 24 -6.88 -30.54 -21.90
C LYS A 24 -7.81 -29.61 -21.13
N GLY A 25 -7.70 -29.62 -19.80
CA GLY A 25 -8.46 -28.75 -18.92
C GLY A 25 -8.22 -27.32 -19.34
N GLU A 26 -9.31 -26.57 -19.51
CA GLU A 26 -9.28 -25.12 -19.68
C GLU A 26 -8.27 -24.54 -18.70
N GLY A 27 -7.25 -23.87 -19.24
CA GLY A 27 -6.16 -23.32 -18.45
C GLY A 27 -6.73 -22.44 -17.35
N THR A 28 -6.30 -22.71 -16.11
CA THR A 28 -6.59 -21.90 -14.93
C THR A 28 -6.60 -20.43 -15.32
N HIS A 29 -7.76 -19.79 -15.26
CA HIS A 29 -7.89 -18.38 -15.60
C HIS A 29 -6.92 -17.59 -14.74
N SER A 30 -5.89 -17.04 -15.37
CA SER A 30 -4.93 -16.19 -14.72
C SER A 30 -5.65 -14.93 -14.26
N THR A 31 -5.69 -14.67 -12.95
CA THR A 31 -6.40 -13.51 -12.41
C THR A 31 -5.66 -12.25 -12.83
N VAL A 32 -6.32 -11.37 -13.58
CA VAL A 32 -5.77 -10.06 -13.93
C VAL A 32 -6.09 -9.10 -12.79
N ILE A 33 -5.07 -8.71 -12.03
CA ILE A 33 -5.17 -7.72 -10.98
C ILE A 33 -4.86 -6.34 -11.58
N THR A 34 -5.78 -5.41 -11.39
CA THR A 34 -5.59 -4.01 -11.81
C THR A 34 -5.40 -3.13 -10.58
N GLY A 35 -4.37 -2.28 -10.57
CA GLY A 35 -4.11 -1.39 -9.44
C GLY A 35 -3.21 -0.21 -9.74
N VAL A 36 -2.94 0.60 -8.72
CA VAL A 36 -1.99 1.71 -8.81
C VAL A 36 -0.57 1.13 -8.75
N SER A 37 0.27 1.44 -9.73
CA SER A 37 1.63 0.86 -9.87
C SER A 37 2.45 0.98 -8.57
N ILE A 38 2.45 2.14 -7.91
CA ILE A 38 3.18 2.36 -6.67
C ILE A 38 2.65 1.52 -5.50
N VAL A 39 1.33 1.33 -5.41
CA VAL A 39 0.70 0.50 -4.37
C VAL A 39 1.09 -0.95 -4.58
N MET A 40 1.02 -1.43 -5.83
CA MET A 40 1.34 -2.82 -6.17
C MET A 40 2.83 -3.14 -6.08
N ASN A 41 3.73 -2.19 -6.38
CA ASN A 41 5.18 -2.42 -6.36
C ASN A 41 5.81 -2.32 -4.97
N HIS A 42 5.24 -1.48 -4.10
CA HIS A 42 5.77 -1.23 -2.77
C HIS A 42 4.95 -1.91 -1.68
N HIS A 43 4.05 -2.82 -2.07
CA HIS A 43 3.20 -3.59 -1.15
C HIS A 43 2.47 -2.69 -0.14
N LEU A 44 1.94 -1.56 -0.62
CA LEU A 44 1.22 -0.64 0.25
C LEU A 44 -0.16 -1.20 0.57
N GLN A 45 -0.50 -1.21 1.85
CA GLN A 45 -1.79 -1.70 2.34
C GLN A 45 -2.76 -0.53 2.53
N GLU A 46 -3.96 -0.67 2.00
CA GLU A 46 -5.04 0.27 2.26
C GLU A 46 -5.43 0.21 3.74
N THR A 47 -5.61 1.37 4.37
CA THR A 47 -6.05 1.47 5.76
C THR A 47 -7.23 2.42 5.89
N ILE A 48 -8.15 2.11 6.81
CA ILE A 48 -9.33 2.92 7.08
C ILE A 48 -9.17 3.55 8.45
N PHE A 49 -9.11 4.89 8.47
CA PHE A 49 -9.10 5.64 9.72
C PHE A 49 -10.50 6.17 10.06
N THR A 50 -10.85 6.16 11.34
CA THR A 50 -11.89 7.08 11.83
C THR A 50 -11.34 8.51 11.83
N LYS A 51 -12.22 9.51 11.77
CA LYS A 51 -11.81 10.93 11.76
C LYS A 51 -10.93 11.29 12.96
N GLU A 52 -11.22 10.70 14.11
CA GLU A 52 -10.46 10.93 15.34
C GLU A 52 -9.11 10.21 15.32
N ALA A 53 -9.08 8.94 14.87
CA ALA A 53 -7.85 8.19 14.73
C ALA A 53 -6.88 8.85 13.74
N HIS A 54 -7.39 9.33 12.60
CA HIS A 54 -6.61 10.08 11.62
C HIS A 54 -6.02 11.37 12.22
N LYS A 55 -6.84 12.18 12.90
CA LYS A 55 -6.36 13.41 13.57
C LYS A 55 -5.25 13.11 14.58
N LYS A 56 -5.41 12.06 15.37
CA LYS A 56 -4.41 11.62 16.34
C LYS A 56 -3.13 11.17 15.65
N TYR A 57 -3.25 10.32 14.64
CA TYR A 57 -2.11 9.81 13.87
C TYR A 57 -1.28 10.94 13.24
N ILE A 58 -1.93 11.90 12.58
CA ILE A 58 -1.24 13.05 11.97
C ILE A 58 -0.55 13.91 13.03
N LYS A 59 -1.21 14.15 14.19
CA LYS A 59 -0.61 14.91 15.29
C LYS A 59 0.66 14.23 15.83
N ASP A 60 0.58 12.91 16.04
CA ASP A 60 1.71 12.13 16.55
C ASP A 60 2.84 12.06 15.51
N CYS A 61 2.51 11.87 14.23
CA CYS A 61 3.46 11.92 13.12
C CYS A 61 4.18 13.27 13.05
N MET A 62 3.45 14.39 13.08
CA MET A 62 4.06 15.73 13.05
C MET A 62 4.99 15.98 14.24
N LYS A 63 4.66 15.44 15.42
CA LYS A 63 5.55 15.50 16.59
C LYS A 63 6.85 14.73 16.34
N SER A 64 6.75 13.50 15.85
CA SER A 64 7.93 12.67 15.52
C SER A 64 8.77 13.29 14.40
N VAL A 65 8.15 13.85 13.36
CA VAL A 65 8.86 14.55 12.28
C VAL A 65 9.59 15.78 12.83
N LYS A 66 8.97 16.54 13.74
CA LYS A 66 9.60 17.72 14.35
C LYS A 66 10.84 17.36 15.16
N GLU A 67 10.77 16.26 15.89
CA GLU A 67 11.90 15.77 16.68
C GLU A 67 13.07 15.35 15.78
N ASN A 68 12.79 14.58 14.72
CA ASN A 68 13.79 14.16 13.74
C ASN A 68 14.39 15.34 12.95
N LEU A 69 13.61 16.40 12.71
CA LEU A 69 14.05 17.57 11.96
C LEU A 69 14.57 18.73 12.83
N LYS A 70 14.67 18.57 14.16
CA LYS A 70 14.93 19.68 15.10
C LYS A 70 16.13 20.57 14.73
N ASN A 71 17.19 19.99 14.15
CA ASN A 71 18.42 20.70 13.81
C ASN A 71 18.59 20.98 12.30
N ARG A 72 17.56 20.70 11.49
CA ARG A 72 17.60 20.92 10.05
C ARG A 72 17.13 22.34 9.70
N PRO A 73 17.78 23.04 8.76
CA PRO A 73 17.23 24.29 8.23
C PRO A 73 15.87 24.02 7.57
N GLY A 74 14.92 24.93 7.76
CA GLY A 74 13.58 24.84 7.16
C GLY A 74 12.53 24.09 7.99
N THR A 75 12.87 23.50 9.14
CA THR A 75 11.92 22.74 9.98
C THR A 75 10.72 23.57 10.43
N LYS A 76 10.95 24.86 10.76
CA LYS A 76 9.85 25.76 11.13
C LYS A 76 8.89 26.00 9.98
N LEU A 77 9.42 26.19 8.75
CA LEU A 77 8.62 26.39 7.55
C LEU A 77 7.79 25.14 7.22
N PHE A 78 8.44 23.98 7.20
CA PHE A 78 7.77 22.69 6.99
C PHE A 78 6.61 22.46 7.97
N MET A 79 6.82 22.74 9.26
CA MET A 79 5.80 22.56 10.30
C MET A 79 4.59 23.50 10.11
N THR A 80 4.82 24.73 9.64
CA THR A 80 3.76 25.69 9.35
C THR A 80 2.96 25.28 8.12
N GLU A 81 3.64 24.99 7.00
CA GLU A 81 2.97 24.61 5.75
C GLU A 81 2.18 23.30 5.89
N ALA A 82 2.78 22.27 6.53
CA ALA A 82 2.11 20.98 6.70
C ALA A 82 0.82 21.08 7.52
N ALA A 83 0.73 22.01 8.48
CA ALA A 83 -0.48 22.20 9.29
C ALA A 83 -1.71 22.57 8.44
N GLU A 84 -1.52 23.33 7.35
CA GLU A 84 -2.59 23.76 6.44
C GLU A 84 -3.24 22.58 5.70
N TYR A 85 -2.48 21.53 5.41
CA TYR A 85 -2.97 20.37 4.66
C TYR A 85 -3.67 19.31 5.54
N THR A 86 -3.38 19.27 6.85
CA THR A 86 -3.86 18.21 7.76
C THR A 86 -5.38 18.08 7.85
N THR A 87 -6.13 19.16 7.71
CA THR A 87 -7.60 19.19 7.81
C THR A 87 -8.31 18.76 6.52
N LEU A 88 -7.70 18.98 5.36
CA LEU A 88 -8.30 18.68 4.05
C LEU A 88 -8.18 17.20 3.66
N LEU A 89 -7.21 16.49 4.23
CA LEU A 89 -6.85 15.12 3.84
C LEU A 89 -7.93 14.06 4.14
N PHE A 90 -8.80 14.25 5.13
CA PHE A 90 -9.65 13.16 5.60
C PHE A 90 -10.87 12.83 4.70
N ILE A 91 -11.34 13.76 3.88
CA ILE A 91 -12.66 13.62 3.21
C ILE A 91 -12.57 12.91 1.86
N ASN A 92 -11.50 13.12 1.10
CA ASN A 92 -11.40 12.73 -0.31
C ASN A 92 -10.22 11.79 -0.64
N TYR A 93 -9.47 11.34 0.38
CA TYR A 93 -8.27 10.54 0.16
C TYR A 93 -8.42 9.13 0.72
N GLN A 94 -7.93 8.18 -0.06
CA GLN A 94 -7.70 6.81 0.37
C GLN A 94 -6.30 6.73 1.01
N PHE A 95 -6.20 6.10 2.17
CA PHE A 95 -4.96 6.03 2.92
C PHE A 95 -4.26 4.69 2.68
N PHE A 96 -2.95 4.76 2.49
CA PHE A 96 -2.10 3.60 2.29
C PHE A 96 -0.91 3.68 3.25
N ILE A 97 -0.52 2.54 3.80
CA ILE A 97 0.62 2.38 4.72
C ILE A 97 1.56 1.29 4.20
N GLY A 98 2.82 1.33 4.61
CA GLY A 98 3.76 0.26 4.29
C GLY A 98 3.37 -1.04 5.00
N GLU A 99 3.72 -2.17 4.43
CA GLU A 99 3.41 -3.51 4.96
C GLU A 99 3.81 -3.72 6.42
N ASN A 100 4.89 -3.06 6.88
CA ASN A 100 5.37 -3.14 8.27
C ASN A 100 4.54 -2.33 9.28
N MET A 101 3.58 -1.54 8.82
CA MET A 101 2.78 -0.62 9.64
C MET A 101 1.32 -1.07 9.78
N ALA A 102 0.91 -2.09 9.04
CA ALA A 102 -0.45 -2.62 9.03
C ALA A 102 -0.78 -3.44 10.28
#